data_AF-A0A846ZVB0-F1
#
_entry.id   AF-A0A846ZVB0-F1
#
_cell.length_a   1.000
_cell.length_b   1.000
_cell.length_c   1.000
_cell.angle_alpha   90.00
_cell.angle_beta   90.00
_cell.angle_gamma   90.00
#
_symmetry.space_group_name_H-M   'P 1'
#
loop_
_entity.id
_entity.type
_entity.pdbx_description
1 polymer ?
#
loop_
_entity_poly.entity_id
_entity_poly.type
_entity_poly.pdbx_seq_one_letter_code
_entity_poly.pdbx_strand_id
1 'polypeptide(L)'
;MKLNLSIPKELFFTKGVGTHREQLHSFELALRNPGIEKCNLAQVPSIMPPDSKIISRTESLKRLRPGAITFFVMSRGCFHPLTGYAPGSRRPSTKTRQTGKNRKEVIS
;
A
#
# COMPACT_ATOMS: atom_id res chain seq x y z
N MET A 1 -13.64 -30.35 15.43
CA MET A 1 -12.28 -30.46 14.85
C MET A 1 -11.66 -29.06 14.83
N LYS A 2 -10.61 -28.81 15.62
CA LYS A 2 -9.88 -27.53 15.56
C LYS A 2 -8.97 -27.55 14.34
N LEU A 3 -9.36 -26.83 13.30
CA LEU A 3 -8.47 -26.52 12.19
C LEU A 3 -7.41 -25.57 12.73
N ASN A 4 -6.24 -26.09 13.05
CA ASN A 4 -5.05 -25.28 13.36
C ASN A 4 -4.48 -24.73 12.05
N LEU A 5 -5.26 -23.90 11.38
CA LEU A 5 -4.76 -23.06 10.31
C LEU A 5 -4.06 -21.88 11.01
N SER A 6 -2.81 -21.58 10.65
CA SER A 6 -2.05 -20.45 11.20
C SER A 6 -2.66 -19.12 10.73
N ILE A 7 -3.81 -18.77 11.30
CA ILE A 7 -4.56 -17.56 10.99
C ILE A 7 -3.91 -16.40 11.77
N PRO A 8 -3.57 -15.29 11.11
CA PRO A 8 -3.01 -14.13 11.79
C PRO A 8 -4.04 -13.54 12.77
N LYS A 9 -3.61 -13.32 14.01
CA LYS A 9 -4.45 -12.81 15.11
C LYS A 9 -4.37 -11.30 15.28
N GLU A 10 -3.43 -10.66 14.60
CA GLU A 10 -3.14 -9.25 14.72
C GLU A 10 -3.06 -8.66 13.33
N LEU A 11 -3.66 -7.48 13.17
CA LEU A 11 -3.58 -6.73 11.93
C LEU A 11 -3.41 -5.24 12.22
N PHE A 12 -2.81 -4.50 11.31
CA PHE A 12 -2.62 -3.07 11.39
C PHE A 12 -2.85 -2.42 10.04
N PHE A 13 -3.34 -1.19 10.09
CA PHE A 13 -3.50 -0.36 8.91
C PHE A 13 -2.29 0.54 8.77
N THR A 14 -1.73 0.58 7.57
CA THR A 14 -0.69 1.54 7.24
C THR A 14 -0.99 2.21 5.91
N LYS A 15 -0.65 3.49 5.83
CA LYS A 15 -0.86 4.30 4.63
C LYS A 15 0.47 4.82 4.12
N GLY A 16 0.65 4.72 2.81
CA GLY A 16 1.86 5.16 2.14
C GLY A 16 1.53 5.93 0.86
N VAL A 17 2.28 7.00 0.62
CA VAL A 17 2.21 7.76 -0.63
C VAL A 17 3.58 7.76 -1.26
N GLY A 18 3.64 7.47 -2.55
CA GLY A 18 4.88 7.55 -3.33
C GLY A 18 4.64 8.34 -4.60
N THR A 19 5.52 9.30 -4.86
CA THR A 19 5.51 10.13 -6.07
C THR A 19 6.80 9.92 -6.82
N HIS A 20 6.70 9.40 -8.03
CA HIS A 20 7.83 9.22 -8.93
C HIS A 20 7.32 9.22 -10.37
N ARG A 21 8.22 9.46 -11.33
CA ARG A 21 7.89 9.39 -12.77
C ARG A 21 7.48 7.98 -13.16
N GLU A 22 8.23 7.00 -12.66
CA GLU A 22 7.98 5.58 -12.89
C GLU A 22 7.07 4.95 -11.82
N GLN A 23 6.19 4.07 -12.27
CA GLN A 23 5.22 3.40 -11.41
C GLN A 23 5.88 2.47 -10.38
N LEU A 24 6.92 1.73 -10.76
CA LEU A 24 7.64 0.81 -9.87
C LEU A 24 8.35 1.57 -8.73
N HIS A 25 9.05 2.65 -9.08
CA HIS A 25 9.71 3.50 -8.08
C HIS A 25 8.71 4.19 -7.15
N SER A 26 7.61 4.74 -7.69
CA SER A 26 6.56 5.33 -6.83
C SER A 26 5.89 4.28 -5.95
N PHE A 27 5.83 3.02 -6.41
CA PHE A 27 5.37 1.90 -5.61
C PHE A 27 6.30 1.60 -4.44
N GLU A 28 7.62 1.56 -4.65
CA GLU A 28 8.60 1.34 -3.58
C GLU A 28 8.60 2.48 -2.56
N LEU A 29 8.58 3.74 -3.01
CA LEU A 29 8.48 4.90 -2.13
C LEU A 29 7.22 4.83 -1.23
N ALA A 30 6.11 4.35 -1.79
CA ALA A 30 4.88 4.15 -1.04
C ALA A 30 4.97 3.00 -0.02
N LEU A 31 5.93 2.07 -0.12
CA LEU A 31 6.17 1.03 0.89
C LEU A 31 7.21 1.46 1.93
N ARG A 32 8.19 2.28 1.54
CA ARG A 32 9.21 2.83 2.43
C ARG A 32 8.63 3.81 3.45
N ASN A 33 7.72 4.68 3.04
CA ASN A 33 7.03 5.61 3.95
C ASN A 33 6.35 4.91 5.15
N PRO A 34 5.60 3.81 4.94
CA PRO A 34 5.02 3.04 6.02
C PRO A 34 6.00 2.15 6.82
N GLY A 35 7.25 1.95 6.36
CA GLY A 35 8.26 1.16 7.09
C GLY A 35 8.12 -0.36 6.92
N ILE A 36 7.32 -0.80 5.93
CA ILE A 36 7.01 -2.22 5.65
C ILE A 36 7.86 -2.79 4.50
N GLU A 37 8.76 -1.98 3.93
CA GLU A 37 9.71 -2.39 2.88
C GLU A 37 10.68 -3.48 3.34
N LYS A 38 10.89 -3.61 4.66
CA LYS A 38 11.84 -4.56 5.25
C LYS A 38 11.32 -6.00 5.27
N CYS A 39 10.04 -6.21 4.97
CA CYS A 39 9.38 -7.51 5.02
C CYS A 39 9.09 -8.02 3.60
N ASN A 40 8.99 -9.34 3.47
CA ASN A 40 8.57 -9.98 2.23
C ASN A 40 7.05 -9.95 2.14
N LEU A 41 6.52 -9.01 1.36
CA LEU A 41 5.09 -8.74 1.28
C LEU A 41 4.38 -9.77 0.39
N ALA A 42 3.54 -10.62 0.97
CA ALA A 42 2.70 -11.57 0.26
C ALA A 42 1.27 -11.01 0.08
N GLN A 43 0.90 -10.69 -1.16
CA GLN A 43 -0.42 -10.14 -1.44
C GLN A 43 -1.49 -11.23 -1.27
N VAL A 44 -2.48 -10.96 -0.41
CA VAL A 44 -3.63 -11.85 -0.18
C VAL A 44 -4.94 -11.18 -0.63
N PRO A 45 -5.97 -11.96 -0.99
CA PRO A 45 -7.30 -11.40 -1.23
C PRO A 45 -7.83 -10.69 0.02
N SER A 46 -8.74 -9.74 -0.18
CA SER A 46 -9.30 -8.89 0.88
C SER A 46 -10.26 -9.66 1.80
N ILE A 47 -9.71 -10.55 2.62
CA ILE A 47 -10.45 -11.37 3.60
C ILE A 47 -9.86 -11.07 4.98
N MET A 48 -10.71 -10.55 5.88
CA MET A 48 -10.32 -10.34 7.27
C MET A 48 -10.50 -11.65 8.05
N PRO A 49 -9.47 -12.11 8.78
CA PRO A 49 -9.58 -13.31 9.57
C PRO A 49 -10.49 -13.10 10.80
N PRO A 50 -11.18 -14.16 11.27
CA PRO A 50 -11.97 -14.11 12.50
C PRO A 50 -11.06 -13.87 13.72
N ASP A 51 -11.57 -13.18 14.73
CA ASP A 51 -10.89 -12.86 16.00
C ASP A 51 -9.58 -12.04 15.88
N SER A 52 -9.36 -11.36 14.76
CA SER A 52 -8.18 -10.52 14.56
C SER A 52 -8.27 -9.20 15.32
N LYS A 53 -7.24 -8.85 16.07
CA LYS A 53 -7.12 -7.58 16.79
C LYS A 53 -6.41 -6.53 15.95
N ILE A 54 -6.97 -5.33 15.92
CA ILE A 54 -6.34 -4.17 15.27
C ILE A 54 -5.31 -3.57 16.22
N ILE A 55 -4.03 -3.58 15.82
CA ILE A 55 -2.93 -2.97 16.56
C ILE A 55 -2.43 -1.70 15.87
N SER A 56 -1.76 -0.83 16.63
CA SER A 56 -1.18 0.40 16.08
C SER A 56 0.02 0.10 15.18
N ARG A 57 0.27 0.98 14.19
CA ARG A 57 1.42 0.86 13.29
C ARG A 57 2.76 0.82 14.03
N THR A 58 2.92 1.63 15.07
CA THR A 58 4.20 1.70 15.82
C THR A 58 4.48 0.42 16.57
N GLU A 59 3.44 -0.21 17.12
CA GLU A 59 3.55 -1.50 17.80
C GLU A 59 3.78 -2.64 16.81
N SER A 60 3.07 -2.64 15.67
CA SER A 60 3.25 -3.65 14.63
C SER A 60 4.66 -3.62 14.05
N LEU A 61 5.20 -2.44 13.74
CA LEU A 61 6.56 -2.27 13.21
C LEU A 61 7.64 -2.82 14.16
N LYS A 62 7.41 -2.79 15.48
CA LYS A 62 8.33 -3.39 16.48
C LYS A 62 8.27 -4.92 16.47
N ARG A 63 7.12 -5.48 16.15
CA ARG A 63 6.88 -6.94 16.10
C ARG A 63 7.26 -7.56 14.75
N LEU A 64 7.30 -6.74 13.69
CA LEU A 64 7.75 -7.17 12.37
C LEU A 64 9.23 -7.56 12.40
N ARG A 65 9.51 -8.75 11.87
CA ARG A 65 10.87 -9.26 11.69
C ARG A 65 11.32 -8.96 10.25
N PRO A 66 12.43 -8.23 10.04
CA PRO A 66 12.97 -8.04 8.70
C PRO A 66 13.18 -9.38 7.98
N GLY A 67 12.79 -9.47 6.72
CA GLY A 67 12.85 -10.70 5.92
C GLY A 67 11.74 -11.72 6.19
N ALA A 68 10.88 -11.52 7.20
CA ALA A 68 9.71 -12.37 7.39
C ALA A 68 8.65 -12.13 6.29
N ILE A 69 7.86 -13.16 6.00
CA ILE A 69 6.72 -13.04 5.09
C ILE A 69 5.58 -12.35 5.84
N THR A 70 5.13 -11.22 5.32
CA THR A 70 4.01 -10.45 5.87
C THR A 70 2.90 -10.46 4.85
N PHE A 71 1.75 -11.02 5.24
CA PHE A 71 0.56 -10.98 4.42
C PHE A 71 0.02 -9.57 4.38
N PHE A 72 -0.49 -9.17 3.22
CA PHE A 72 -1.09 -7.86 3.12
C PHE A 72 -2.16 -7.76 2.05
N VAL A 73 -3.14 -6.92 2.30
CA VAL A 73 -4.14 -6.51 1.31
C VAL A 73 -3.74 -5.15 0.75
N MET A 74 -3.77 -4.99 -0.57
CA MET A 74 -3.46 -3.72 -1.20
C MET A 74 -4.70 -3.05 -1.77
N SER A 75 -4.95 -1.81 -1.37
CA SER A 75 -5.76 -0.87 -2.15
C SER A 75 -4.83 0.12 -2.86
N ARG A 76 -4.88 0.14 -4.20
CA ARG A 76 -4.07 1.06 -5.03
C ARG A 76 -4.98 2.06 -5.74
N GLY A 77 -4.74 3.35 -5.52
CA GLY A 77 -5.29 4.42 -6.36
C GLY A 77 -4.19 5.02 -7.24
N CYS A 78 -4.29 4.87 -8.56
CA CYS A 78 -3.41 5.54 -9.51
C CYS A 78 -4.12 6.79 -10.05
N PHE A 79 -3.57 7.97 -9.76
CA PHE A 79 -4.04 9.21 -10.38
C PHE A 79 -3.12 9.56 -11.55
N HIS A 80 -3.61 9.36 -12.78
CA HIS A 80 -2.99 9.89 -13.99
C HIS A 80 -3.58 11.26 -14.29
N PRO A 81 -2.79 12.36 -14.32
CA PRO A 81 -3.32 13.70 -14.56
C PRO A 81 -3.87 13.93 -15.99
N LEU A 82 -3.92 12.89 -16.84
CA LEU A 82 -4.38 12.97 -18.23
C LEU A 82 -5.87 12.64 -18.42
N THR A 83 -6.61 12.21 -17.39
CA THR A 83 -8.07 11.95 -17.49
C THR A 83 -8.95 13.15 -17.10
N GLY A 84 -8.36 14.33 -16.95
CA GLY A 84 -9.11 15.59 -16.87
C GLY A 84 -9.57 16.08 -18.24
N TYR A 85 -10.30 15.27 -19.02
CA TYR A 85 -11.01 15.78 -20.20
C TYR A 85 -12.38 16.29 -19.76
N ALA A 86 -12.40 17.51 -19.20
CA ALA A 86 -13.62 18.31 -19.20
C ALA A 86 -13.78 18.86 -20.63
N PRO A 87 -14.88 18.56 -21.36
CA PRO A 87 -15.08 19.11 -22.69
C PRO A 87 -15.08 20.65 -22.60
N GLY A 88 -14.02 21.29 -23.08
CA GLY A 88 -13.88 22.76 -23.11
C GLY A 88 -12.62 23.36 -22.47
N SER A 89 -11.76 22.59 -21.79
CA SER A 89 -10.54 23.16 -21.20
C SER A 89 -9.34 23.14 -22.16
N ARG A 90 -8.84 24.33 -22.54
CA ARG A 90 -7.64 24.55 -23.37
C ARG A 90 -6.44 23.79 -22.82
N ARG A 91 -5.68 23.11 -23.71
CA ARG A 91 -4.36 22.54 -23.36
C ARG A 91 -3.42 23.66 -22.87
N PRO A 92 -2.73 23.53 -21.72
CA PRO A 92 -1.58 24.34 -21.43
C PRO A 92 -0.42 23.89 -22.34
N SER A 93 0.25 24.84 -22.99
CA SER A 93 1.38 24.61 -23.91
C SER A 93 2.73 24.37 -23.21
N THR A 94 2.75 24.17 -21.91
CA THR A 94 3.96 23.96 -21.12
C THR A 94 4.12 22.50 -20.76
N LYS A 95 5.32 21.94 -21.02
CA LYS A 95 5.74 20.57 -20.70
C LYS A 95 5.65 20.29 -19.19
N THR A 96 4.45 20.03 -18.66
CA THR A 96 4.26 19.70 -17.25
C THR A 96 4.67 18.25 -17.02
N ARG A 97 5.82 18.10 -16.35
CA ARG A 97 6.47 16.84 -15.97
C ARG A 97 5.47 15.82 -15.41
N GLN A 98 5.40 14.66 -16.05
CA GLN A 98 4.60 13.51 -15.66
C GLN A 98 5.12 12.94 -14.33
N THR A 99 4.38 13.13 -13.23
CA THR A 99 4.66 12.46 -11.95
C THR A 99 3.46 11.63 -11.55
N GLY A 100 3.62 10.30 -11.54
CA GLY A 100 2.60 9.38 -11.03
C GLY A 100 2.53 9.47 -9.50
N LYS A 101 1.32 9.63 -8.97
CA LYS A 101 1.06 9.63 -7.52
C LYS A 101 0.30 8.35 -7.16
N ASN A 102 0.91 7.51 -6.32
CA ASN A 102 0.29 6.29 -5.81
C ASN A 102 -0.02 6.45 -4.33
N ARG A 103 -1.30 6.28 -3.96
CA ARG A 103 -1.75 6.14 -2.57
C ARG A 103 -2.02 4.66 -2.28
N LYS A 104 -1.50 4.17 -1.16
CA LYS A 104 -1.70 2.80 -0.70
C LYS A 104 -2.23 2.76 0.71
N GLU A 105 -3.21 1.91 0.91
CA GLU A 105 -3.60 1.40 2.22
C GLU A 105 -3.25 -0.07 2.25
N VAL A 106 -2.48 -0.46 3.26
CA VAL A 106 -1.99 -1.81 3.47
C VAL A 106 -2.57 -2.28 4.80
N ILE A 107 -3.31 -3.38 4.74
CA ILE A 107 -3.80 -4.12 5.91
C ILE A 107 -2.89 -5.32 6.05
N SER A 108 -2.09 -5.37 7.11
CA SER A 108 -1.11 -6.44 7.38
C SER A 108 -1.29 -7.01 8.75
#